data_AF-A0A075FTE4-F1
#
_entry.id   AF-A0A075FTE4-F1
#
_cell.length_a   1.000
_cell.length_b   1.000
_cell.length_c   1.000
_cell.angle_alpha   90.00
_cell.angle_beta   90.00
_cell.angle_gamma   90.00
#
_symmetry.space_group_name_H-M   'P 1'
#
loop_
_entity.id
_entity.type
_entity.pdbx_description
1 polymer ?
#
loop_
_entity_poly.entity_id
_entity_poly.type
_entity_poly.pdbx_seq_one_letter_code
_entity_poly.pdbx_strand_id
1 'polypeptide(L)'
;MAIKAALILTGIAIALLIVYGADVSVSMGNDAKEGFLPLNDMQRGIGLGGPALILPIIAFFISLKEPSKGLGIMIIIAGILIIIGGIAVVANPSPSSESSDRDPIGSVVMLFAPALIQIAVGIIKIKKS
;
A
#
# COMPACT_ATOMS: atom_id res chain seq x y z
N MET A 1 -12.01 -10.86 19.92
CA MET A 1 -11.36 -11.79 18.95
C MET A 1 -11.07 -11.10 17.63
N ALA A 2 -11.78 -10.02 17.30
CA ALA A 2 -11.59 -9.30 16.05
C ALA A 2 -10.23 -8.58 15.99
N ILE A 3 -9.65 -8.17 17.12
CA ILE A 3 -8.36 -7.48 17.11
C ILE A 3 -7.20 -8.36 16.67
N LYS A 4 -7.19 -9.65 17.06
CA LYS A 4 -6.14 -10.59 16.62
C LYS A 4 -6.17 -10.77 15.10
N ALA A 5 -7.37 -10.94 14.53
CA ALA A 5 -7.54 -11.01 13.08
C ALA A 5 -7.10 -9.72 12.39
N ALA A 6 -7.47 -8.55 12.93
CA ALA A 6 -7.07 -7.25 12.38
C ALA A 6 -5.55 -7.03 12.37
N LEU A 7 -4.87 -7.45 13.44
CA LEU A 7 -3.41 -7.40 13.53
C LEU A 7 -2.76 -8.30 12.48
N ILE A 8 -3.26 -9.52 12.30
CA ILE A 8 -2.76 -10.46 11.29
C ILE A 8 -2.98 -9.89 9.88
N LEU A 9 -4.18 -9.40 9.57
CA LEU A 9 -4.51 -8.82 8.26
C LEU A 9 -3.61 -7.62 7.94
N THR A 10 -3.41 -6.72 8.90
CA THR A 10 -2.52 -5.56 8.71
C THR A 10 -1.05 -5.99 8.60
N GLY A 11 -0.64 -7.02 9.35
CA GLY A 11 0.70 -7.60 9.22
C GLY A 11 0.96 -8.19 7.84
N ILE A 12 0.00 -8.95 7.30
CA ILE A 12 0.06 -9.47 5.93
C ILE A 12 0.14 -8.33 4.92
N ALA A 13 -0.66 -7.27 5.09
CA ALA A 13 -0.61 -6.11 4.22
C ALA A 13 0.77 -5.43 4.19
N ILE A 14 1.41 -5.26 5.36
CA ILE A 14 2.76 -4.71 5.46
C ILE A 14 3.77 -5.62 4.77
N ALA A 15 3.68 -6.94 4.98
CA ALA A 15 4.57 -7.89 4.30
C ALA A 15 4.41 -7.82 2.78
N LEU A 16 3.18 -7.74 2.27
CA LEU A 16 2.89 -7.56 0.85
C LEU A 16 3.47 -6.24 0.31
N LEU A 17 3.37 -5.13 1.06
CA LEU A 17 3.99 -3.85 0.67
C LEU A 17 5.51 -3.94 0.60
N ILE A 18 6.14 -4.63 1.54
CA ILE A 18 7.60 -4.80 1.55
C ILE A 18 8.03 -5.65 0.35
N VAL A 19 7.33 -6.75 0.09
CA VAL A 19 7.60 -7.63 -1.07
C VAL A 19 7.39 -6.86 -2.37
N TYR A 20 6.28 -6.14 -2.50
CA TYR A 20 6.00 -5.28 -3.65
C TYR A 20 7.09 -4.23 -3.86
N GLY A 21 7.43 -3.47 -2.81
CA GLY A 21 8.44 -2.41 -2.88
C GLY A 21 9.82 -2.96 -3.24
N ALA A 22 10.22 -4.09 -2.67
CA ALA A 22 11.48 -4.74 -3.00
C ALA A 22 11.50 -5.24 -4.45
N ASP A 23 10.43 -5.88 -4.90
CA ASP A 23 10.32 -6.44 -6.25
C ASP A 23 10.33 -5.36 -7.33
N VAL A 24 9.64 -4.24 -7.06
CA VAL A 24 9.68 -3.02 -7.87
C VAL A 24 11.09 -2.42 -7.87
N SER A 25 11.73 -2.28 -6.71
CA SER A 25 13.09 -1.72 -6.61
C SER A 25 14.12 -2.52 -7.42
N VAL A 26 14.00 -3.86 -7.44
CA VAL A 26 14.86 -4.73 -8.26
C VAL A 26 14.59 -4.54 -9.75
N SER A 27 13.31 -4.48 -10.14
CA SER A 27 12.89 -4.20 -11.53
C SER A 27 13.44 -2.86 -12.04
N MET A 28 13.47 -1.84 -11.19
CA MET A 28 13.99 -0.52 -11.56
C MET A 28 15.50 -0.54 -11.89
N GLY A 29 16.26 -1.49 -11.32
CA GLY A 29 17.71 -1.59 -11.44
C GLY A 29 18.22 -2.42 -12.62
N ASN A 30 17.34 -2.96 -13.49
CA ASN A 30 17.75 -3.69 -14.68
C ASN A 30 16.99 -3.27 -15.94
N ASP A 31 17.60 -3.50 -17.10
CA ASP A 31 17.07 -3.10 -18.40
C ASP A 31 15.82 -3.91 -18.80
N ALA A 32 15.68 -5.14 -18.27
CA ALA A 32 14.53 -5.99 -18.53
C ALA A 32 13.26 -5.56 -17.77
N LYS A 33 13.39 -4.64 -16.79
CA LYS A 33 12.31 -4.24 -15.87
C LYS A 33 11.66 -5.42 -15.15
N GLU A 34 12.40 -6.50 -14.95
CA GLU A 34 11.95 -7.68 -14.23
C GLU A 34 12.43 -7.61 -12.79
N GLY A 35 11.53 -7.78 -11.82
CA GLY A 35 11.95 -8.00 -10.44
C GLY A 35 12.26 -9.47 -10.18
N PHE A 36 12.31 -9.85 -8.90
CA PHE A 36 12.57 -11.24 -8.53
C PHE A 36 11.33 -12.14 -8.64
N LEU A 37 10.14 -11.57 -8.68
CA LEU A 37 8.90 -12.29 -8.98
C LEU A 37 8.64 -12.26 -10.49
N PRO A 38 8.25 -13.39 -11.12
CA PRO A 38 7.91 -13.45 -12.54
C PRO A 38 6.51 -12.87 -12.81
N LEU A 39 6.31 -11.62 -12.42
CA LEU A 39 5.08 -10.85 -12.53
C LEU A 39 5.38 -9.59 -13.34
N ASN A 40 4.44 -9.16 -14.20
CA ASN A 40 4.53 -7.85 -14.84
C ASN A 40 4.07 -6.71 -13.90
N ASP A 41 4.31 -5.46 -14.27
CA ASP A 41 3.99 -4.27 -13.45
C ASP A 41 2.52 -4.24 -13.00
N MET A 42 1.59 -4.55 -13.90
CA MET A 42 0.16 -4.56 -13.59
C MET A 42 -0.20 -5.69 -12.61
N GLN A 43 0.38 -6.88 -12.77
CA GLN A 43 0.17 -8.02 -11.88
C GLN A 43 0.75 -7.75 -10.49
N ARG A 44 1.90 -7.10 -10.37
CA ARG A 44 2.48 -6.69 -9.08
C ARG A 44 1.59 -5.66 -8.39
N GLY A 45 1.14 -4.65 -9.15
CA GLY A 45 0.24 -3.61 -8.65
C GLY A 45 -1.08 -4.16 -8.14
N ILE A 46 -1.77 -5.00 -8.93
CA ILE A 46 -3.06 -5.59 -8.54
C ILE A 46 -2.90 -6.73 -7.53
N GLY A 47 -1.88 -7.58 -7.68
CA GLY A 47 -1.70 -8.79 -6.88
C GLY A 47 -1.05 -8.56 -5.52
N LEU A 48 -0.12 -7.61 -5.42
CA LEU A 48 0.57 -7.30 -4.16
C LEU A 48 0.11 -5.94 -3.61
N GLY A 49 0.11 -4.91 -4.45
CA GLY A 49 -0.29 -3.55 -4.06
C GLY A 49 -1.78 -3.43 -3.69
N GLY A 50 -2.68 -4.00 -4.50
CA GLY A 50 -4.13 -3.94 -4.29
C GLY A 50 -4.57 -4.48 -2.93
N PRO A 51 -4.25 -5.74 -2.59
CA PRO A 51 -4.55 -6.30 -1.27
C PRO A 51 -3.90 -5.50 -0.13
N ALA A 52 -2.66 -5.05 -0.31
CA ALA A 52 -1.96 -4.23 0.67
C ALA A 52 -2.67 -2.90 1.00
N LEU A 53 -3.38 -2.30 0.04
CA LEU A 53 -4.20 -1.10 0.26
C LEU A 53 -5.50 -1.41 1.02
N ILE A 54 -6.15 -2.53 0.69
CA ILE A 54 -7.51 -2.83 1.15
C ILE A 54 -7.50 -3.49 2.54
N LEU A 55 -6.56 -4.41 2.79
CA LEU A 55 -6.51 -5.20 4.02
C LEU A 55 -6.42 -4.35 5.31
N PRO A 56 -5.60 -3.28 5.40
CA PRO A 56 -5.55 -2.42 6.57
C PRO A 56 -6.87 -1.66 6.83
N ILE A 57 -7.59 -1.31 5.77
CA ILE A 57 -8.91 -0.67 5.86
C ILE A 57 -9.92 -1.66 6.44
N ILE A 58 -9.96 -2.89 5.91
CA ILE A 58 -10.82 -3.96 6.45
C ILE A 58 -10.47 -4.22 7.92
N ALA A 59 -9.19 -4.32 8.26
CA ALA A 59 -8.70 -4.53 9.62
C ALA A 59 -9.18 -3.44 10.59
N PHE A 60 -9.23 -2.18 10.14
CA PHE A 60 -9.84 -1.11 10.92
C PHE A 60 -11.33 -1.34 11.17
N PHE A 61 -12.11 -1.63 10.13
CA PHE A 61 -13.56 -1.80 10.25
C PHE A 61 -13.95 -2.98 11.14
N ILE A 62 -13.30 -4.15 10.98
CA ILE A 62 -13.61 -5.32 11.81
C ILE A 62 -13.26 -5.10 13.29
N SER A 63 -12.30 -4.22 13.57
CA SER A 63 -11.86 -3.92 14.93
C SER A 63 -12.49 -2.65 15.49
N LEU A 64 -13.44 -1.99 14.81
CA LEU A 64 -14.00 -0.67 15.19
C LEU A 64 -14.37 -0.54 16.67
N LYS A 65 -14.88 -1.62 17.29
CA LYS A 65 -15.32 -1.68 18.68
C LYS A 65 -14.23 -2.08 19.68
N GLU A 66 -13.11 -2.63 19.21
CA GLU A 66 -11.99 -3.10 20.04
C GLU A 66 -10.87 -2.04 20.00
N PRO A 67 -10.55 -1.36 21.13
CA PRO A 67 -9.46 -0.38 21.18
C PRO A 67 -8.11 -1.08 20.95
N SER A 68 -7.26 -0.49 20.09
CA SER A 68 -5.87 -0.92 19.93
C SER A 68 -5.00 0.17 19.31
N LYS A 69 -4.08 0.71 20.11
CA LYS A 69 -3.03 1.63 19.64
C LYS A 69 -2.06 0.94 18.68
N GLY A 70 -1.73 -0.33 18.94
CA GLY A 70 -0.82 -1.12 18.10
C GLY A 70 -1.34 -1.28 16.67
N LEU A 71 -2.61 -1.63 16.51
CA LEU A 71 -3.23 -1.72 15.18
C LEU A 71 -3.23 -0.36 14.46
N GLY A 72 -3.56 0.73 15.17
CA GLY A 72 -3.53 2.07 14.59
C GLY A 72 -2.14 2.47 14.07
N ILE A 73 -1.08 2.15 14.82
CA ILE A 73 0.31 2.38 14.40
C ILE A 73 0.64 1.55 13.15
N MET A 74 0.27 0.27 13.11
CA MET A 74 0.51 -0.58 11.93
C MET A 74 -0.17 -0.05 10.66
N ILE A 75 -1.41 0.44 10.79
CA ILE A 75 -2.15 1.04 9.67
C ILE A 75 -1.42 2.30 9.16
N ILE A 76 -0.92 3.16 10.06
CA ILE A 76 -0.13 4.35 9.70
C ILE A 76 1.16 3.95 8.98
N ILE A 77 1.89 2.96 9.50
CA ILE A 77 3.12 2.45 8.87
C ILE A 77 2.84 2.00 7.44
N ALA A 78 1.78 1.22 7.23
CA ALA A 78 1.39 0.79 5.90
C ALA A 78 1.02 1.99 4.99
N GLY A 79 0.33 3.01 5.53
CA GLY A 79 0.09 4.27 4.82
C GLY A 79 1.38 4.98 4.37
N ILE A 80 2.38 5.06 5.25
CA ILE A 80 3.69 5.65 4.93
C ILE A 80 4.41 4.84 3.85
N LEU A 81 4.40 3.51 3.93
CA LEU A 81 5.00 2.64 2.92
C LEU A 81 4.37 2.84 1.53
N ILE A 82 3.05 3.04 1.46
CA ILE A 82 2.36 3.34 0.19
C ILE A 82 2.83 4.69 -0.36
N ILE A 83 3.01 5.71 0.47
CA ILE A 83 3.54 7.02 0.03
C ILE A 83 4.95 6.85 -0.53
N ILE A 84 5.83 6.15 0.19
CA ILE A 84 7.22 5.93 -0.25
C ILE A 84 7.23 5.18 -1.59
N GLY A 85 6.46 4.09 -1.71
CA GLY A 85 6.35 3.33 -2.95
C GLY A 85 5.75 4.15 -4.08
N GLY A 86 4.72 4.96 -3.81
CA GLY A 86 4.10 5.84 -4.79
C GLY A 86 5.07 6.90 -5.34
N ILE A 87 5.89 7.50 -4.47
CA ILE A 87 6.94 8.45 -4.87
C ILE A 87 7.97 7.75 -5.77
N ALA A 88 8.40 6.53 -5.42
CA ALA A 88 9.35 5.77 -6.22
C ALA A 88 8.83 5.47 -7.64
N VAL A 89 7.53 5.12 -7.77
CA VAL A 89 6.90 4.87 -9.07
C VAL A 89 6.77 6.15 -9.90
N VAL A 90 6.41 7.28 -9.28
CA VAL A 90 6.32 8.58 -9.96
C VAL A 90 7.69 9.05 -10.44
N ALA A 91 8.74 8.84 -9.65
CA ALA A 91 10.11 9.21 -10.01
C ALA A 91 10.71 8.32 -11.12
N ASN A 92 10.16 7.12 -11.32
CA ASN A 92 10.67 6.16 -12.30
C ASN A 92 9.50 5.50 -13.07
N PRO A 93 8.83 6.26 -13.95
CA PRO A 93 7.65 5.79 -14.66
C PRO A 93 7.98 4.61 -15.58
N SER A 94 7.11 3.59 -15.60
CA SER A 94 7.24 2.47 -16.54
C SER A 94 6.96 2.94 -17.99
N PRO A 95 7.60 2.37 -19.01
CA PRO A 95 7.30 2.69 -20.41
C PRO A 95 5.82 2.42 -20.78
N SER A 96 5.17 1.47 -20.10
CA SER A 96 3.73 1.21 -20.20
C SER A 96 2.81 2.32 -19.67
N SER A 97 3.36 3.35 -19.02
CA SER A 97 2.58 4.50 -18.51
C SER A 97 2.54 5.70 -19.47
N GLU A 98 3.30 5.67 -20.57
CA GLU A 98 3.37 6.77 -21.55
C GLU A 98 2.11 6.91 -22.44
N SER A 99 1.24 5.90 -22.49
CA SER A 99 0.06 5.89 -23.38
C SER A 99 -1.25 6.31 -22.72
N SER A 100 -1.21 6.89 -21.52
CA SER A 100 -2.40 7.33 -20.80
C SER A 100 -2.50 8.86 -20.87
N ASP A 101 -3.45 9.39 -21.65
CA ASP A 101 -3.99 10.77 -21.59
C ASP A 101 -4.66 11.06 -20.23
N ARG A 102 -4.03 10.64 -19.12
CA ARG A 102 -4.53 10.85 -17.77
C ARG A 102 -4.00 12.18 -17.28
N ASP A 103 -4.91 13.02 -16.82
CA ASP A 103 -4.59 14.23 -16.07
C ASP A 103 -3.51 13.91 -15.01
N PRO A 104 -2.32 14.54 -15.09
CA PRO A 104 -1.21 14.28 -14.18
C PRO A 104 -1.61 14.46 -12.71
N ILE A 105 -2.56 15.35 -12.44
CA ILE A 105 -3.06 15.60 -11.08
C ILE A 105 -3.97 14.44 -10.64
N GLY A 106 -4.88 14.00 -11.50
CA GLY A 106 -5.76 12.87 -11.24
C GLY A 106 -5.01 11.55 -10.96
N SER A 107 -3.91 11.28 -11.67
CA SER A 107 -3.10 10.08 -11.47
C SER A 107 -2.35 10.09 -10.12
N VAL A 108 -1.79 11.23 -9.74
CA VAL A 108 -1.14 11.44 -8.42
C VAL A 108 -2.16 11.31 -7.29
N VAL A 109 -3.33 11.94 -7.43
CA VAL A 109 -4.40 11.84 -6.40
C VAL A 109 -4.84 10.39 -6.24
N MET A 110 -5.07 9.65 -7.32
CA MET A 110 -5.49 8.25 -7.24
C MET A 110 -4.44 7.35 -6.59
N LEU A 111 -3.15 7.68 -6.74
CA LEU A 111 -2.04 6.94 -6.15
C LEU A 111 -1.92 7.17 -4.63
N PHE A 112 -2.09 8.42 -4.17
CA PHE A 112 -1.85 8.79 -2.77
C PHE A 112 -3.12 8.88 -1.91
N ALA A 113 -4.30 9.03 -2.49
CA ALA A 113 -5.55 9.10 -1.74
C ALA A 113 -5.77 7.89 -0.80
N PRO A 114 -5.53 6.63 -1.24
CA PRO A 114 -5.62 5.48 -0.35
C PRO A 114 -4.70 5.59 0.86
N ALA A 115 -3.47 6.07 0.66
CA ALA A 115 -2.48 6.23 1.72
C ALA A 115 -2.91 7.28 2.76
N LEU A 116 -3.42 8.42 2.29
CA LEU A 116 -3.92 9.49 3.16
C LEU A 116 -5.13 9.01 3.98
N ILE A 117 -6.07 8.30 3.34
CA ILE A 117 -7.22 7.68 4.03
C ILE A 117 -6.71 6.72 5.10
N GLN A 118 -5.75 5.88 4.76
CA GLN A 118 -5.21 4.89 5.69
C GLN A 118 -4.53 5.53 6.89
N ILE A 119 -3.72 6.58 6.69
CA ILE A 119 -3.11 7.35 7.78
C ILE A 119 -4.19 7.97 8.67
N ALA A 120 -5.20 8.62 8.08
CA ALA A 120 -6.29 9.24 8.82
C ALA A 120 -7.05 8.21 9.68
N VAL A 121 -7.37 7.06 9.10
CA VAL A 121 -8.04 5.94 9.79
C VAL A 121 -7.17 5.37 10.92
N GLY A 122 -5.86 5.24 10.71
CA GLY A 122 -4.91 4.83 11.73
C GLY A 122 -4.85 5.82 12.91
N ILE A 123 -4.83 7.13 12.63
CA ILE A 123 -4.91 8.18 13.67
C ILE A 123 -6.22 8.09 14.44
N ILE A 124 -7.36 7.93 13.75
CA ILE A 124 -8.67 7.75 14.39
C ILE A 124 -8.65 6.55 15.32
N LYS A 125 -8.04 5.43 14.88
CA LYS A 125 -7.91 4.22 15.70
C LYS A 125 -7.15 4.48 17.00
N ILE A 126 -6.04 5.22 16.93
CA ILE A 126 -5.24 5.57 18.11
C ILE A 126 -6.03 6.47 19.06
N LYS A 127 -6.73 7.49 18.56
CA LYS A 127 -7.49 8.43 19.39
C LYS A 127 -8.70 7.79 20.09
N LYS A 128 -9.28 6.75 19.50
CA LYS A 128 -10.39 5.98 20.08
C LYS A 128 -9.93 4.85 21.02
N SER A 129 -8.62 4.65 21.18
CA SER A 129 -8.04 3.51 21.90
C SER A 129 -7.45 3.85 23.26
#